data_AF-A0A938XYA9-F1
#
_entry.id   AF-A0A938XYA9-F1
#
_cell.length_a   1.000
_cell.length_b   1.000
_cell.length_c   1.000
_cell.angle_alpha   90.00
_cell.angle_beta   90.00
_cell.angle_gamma   90.00
#
_symmetry.space_group_name_H-M   'P 1'
#
loop_
_entity.id
_entity.type
_entity.pdbx_description
1 polymer ?
#
loop_
_entity_poly.entity_id
_entity_poly.type
_entity_poly.pdbx_seq_one_letter_code
_entity_poly.pdbx_strand_id
1 'polypeptide(L)'
;MLRTSKILIKDQDFKEFAIDKVYLTRHFENMLLILLEQDYKQEIGDRKLISNPYVMRAVIRDTKGGKHAEKVAYMKEKYKGHDLMQDLIEVGKQLKKDNLVMTIRKVRGNFK
;
A
#
# COMPACT_ATOMS: atom_id res chain seq x y z
N MET A 1 10.12 -22.02 12.94
CA MET A 1 10.69 -21.12 13.97
C MET A 1 10.99 -19.77 13.31
N LEU A 2 10.30 -18.69 13.68
CA LEU A 2 10.59 -17.34 13.18
C LEU A 2 11.94 -16.90 13.73
N ARG A 3 12.97 -16.81 12.88
CA ARG A 3 14.29 -16.29 13.28
C ARG A 3 14.16 -14.78 13.48
N THR A 4 14.11 -14.37 14.74
CA THR A 4 14.14 -12.95 15.10
C THR A 4 15.60 -12.49 15.13
N SER A 5 15.95 -11.54 14.27
CA SER A 5 17.27 -10.90 14.29
C SER A 5 17.17 -9.58 15.04
N LYS A 6 18.06 -9.36 16.01
CA LYS A 6 18.18 -8.09 16.74
C LYS A 6 19.38 -7.34 16.19
N ILE A 7 19.18 -6.08 15.79
CA ILE A 7 20.25 -5.20 15.32
C ILE A 7 20.30 -4.01 16.26
N LEU A 8 21.46 -3.76 16.86
CA LEU A 8 21.70 -2.55 17.65
C LEU A 8 22.16 -1.43 16.72
N ILE A 9 21.38 -0.36 16.65
CA ILE A 9 21.76 0.87 15.95
C ILE A 9 22.26 1.86 17.00
N LYS A 10 23.52 2.28 16.88
CA LYS A 10 24.14 3.28 17.77
C LYS A 10 24.05 4.71 17.23
N ASP A 11 23.91 4.85 15.92
CA ASP A 11 23.75 6.13 15.24
C ASP A 11 22.32 6.64 15.43
N GLN A 12 22.17 7.80 16.08
CA GLN A 12 20.85 8.34 16.45
C GLN A 12 20.09 8.86 15.24
N ASP A 13 20.77 9.52 14.29
CA ASP A 13 20.15 10.06 13.07
C ASP A 13 19.63 8.92 12.18
N PHE A 14 20.43 7.86 12.02
CA PHE A 14 20.00 6.67 11.29
C PHE A 14 18.86 5.94 12.00
N LYS A 15 18.87 5.90 13.34
CA LYS A 15 17.80 5.28 14.11
C LYS A 15 16.47 6.00 13.88
N GLU A 16 16.45 7.32 13.94
CA GLU A 16 15.25 8.13 13.69
C GLU A 16 14.74 7.93 12.26
N PHE A 17 15.65 8.01 11.27
CA PHE A 17 15.33 7.71 9.88
C PHE A 17 14.72 6.30 9.70
N ALA A 18 15.32 5.27 10.30
CA ALA A 18 14.85 3.90 10.17
C ALA A 18 13.47 3.71 10.79
N ILE A 19 13.24 4.30 11.97
CA ILE A 19 11.96 4.29 12.68
C ILE A 19 10.89 4.94 11.80
N ASP A 20 11.16 6.10 11.22
CA ASP A 20 10.22 6.80 10.34
C ASP A 20 9.83 5.96 9.11
N LYS A 21 10.79 5.28 8.49
CA LYS A 21 10.51 4.39 7.35
C LYS A 21 9.67 3.18 7.74
N VAL A 22 9.88 2.62 8.93
CA VAL A 22 9.04 1.53 9.46
C VAL A 22 7.63 2.04 9.70
N TYR A 23 7.46 3.18 10.38
CA TYR A 23 6.15 3.77 10.65
C TYR A 23 5.40 4.10 9.37
N LEU A 24 6.05 4.75 8.40
CA LEU A 24 5.45 5.07 7.11
C LEU A 24 4.95 3.81 6.37
N THR A 25 5.76 2.75 6.38
CA THR A 25 5.39 1.48 5.73
C THR A 25 4.22 0.80 6.44
N ARG A 26 4.19 0.83 7.78
CA ARG A 26 3.08 0.28 8.57
C ARG A 26 1.80 1.08 8.45
N HIS A 27 1.91 2.40 8.40
CA HIS A 27 0.77 3.27 8.20
C HIS A 27 0.10 3.00 6.84
N PHE A 28 0.90 2.88 5.78
CA PHE A 28 0.41 2.43 4.47
C PHE A 28 -0.25 1.05 4.51
N GLU A 29 0.41 0.06 5.14
CA GLU A 29 -0.12 -1.31 5.30
C GLU A 29 -1.49 -1.31 5.99
N ASN A 30 -1.64 -0.55 7.07
CA ASN A 30 -2.88 -0.46 7.84
C ASN A 30 -4.01 0.18 7.04
N MET A 31 -3.76 1.29 6.33
CA MET A 31 -4.78 1.91 5.48
C MET A 31 -5.24 0.96 4.37
N LEU A 32 -4.32 0.20 3.77
CA LEU A 32 -4.66 -0.79 2.74
C LEU A 32 -5.56 -1.90 3.30
N LEU A 33 -5.29 -2.36 4.54
CA LEU A 33 -6.12 -3.35 5.22
C LEU A 33 -7.52 -2.82 5.52
N ILE A 34 -7.63 -1.57 5.99
CA ILE A 34 -8.92 -0.92 6.26
C ILE A 34 -9.73 -0.80 4.96
N LEU A 35 -9.09 -0.38 3.85
CA LEU A 35 -9.74 -0.25 2.56
C LEU A 35 -10.26 -1.61 2.04
N LEU A 36 -9.50 -2.69 2.24
CA LEU A 36 -9.93 -4.05 1.89
C LEU A 36 -11.09 -4.56 2.77
N GLU A 37 -11.07 -4.22 4.05
CA GLU A 37 -12.15 -4.55 4.98
C GLU A 37 -13.45 -3.81 4.64
N GLN A 38 -13.35 -2.53 4.23
CA GLN A 38 -14.48 -1.75 3.75
C GLN A 38 -15.08 -2.35 2.48
N ASP A 39 -14.24 -2.72 1.50
CA ASP A 39 -14.66 -3.39 0.27
C ASP A 39 -15.42 -4.69 0.57
N TYR A 40 -14.93 -5.49 1.51
CA TYR A 40 -15.57 -6.74 1.93
C TYR A 40 -16.94 -6.49 2.58
N LYS A 41 -17.01 -5.60 3.58
CA LYS A 41 -18.24 -5.31 4.33
C LYS A 41 -19.35 -4.68 3.49
N GLN A 42 -18.97 -3.90 2.49
CA GLN A 42 -19.90 -3.20 1.61
C GLN A 42 -20.18 -3.97 0.31
N GLU A 43 -19.63 -5.18 0.17
CA GLU A 43 -19.79 -6.05 -1.01
C GLU A 43 -19.45 -5.35 -2.35
N ILE A 44 -18.46 -4.45 -2.33
CA ILE A 44 -18.10 -3.62 -3.48
C ILE A 44 -17.45 -4.45 -4.61
N GLY A 45 -16.64 -5.46 -4.24
CA GLY A 45 -16.04 -6.41 -5.17
C GLY A 45 -14.70 -5.98 -5.80
N ASP A 46 -14.08 -4.91 -5.32
CA ASP A 46 -12.80 -4.39 -5.84
C ASP A 46 -11.57 -5.02 -5.16
N ARG A 47 -11.73 -5.92 -4.17
CA ARG A 47 -10.64 -6.59 -3.45
C ARG A 47 -9.47 -7.04 -4.35
N LYS A 48 -9.77 -7.63 -5.51
CA LYS A 48 -8.74 -8.12 -6.45
C LYS A 48 -7.94 -6.99 -7.10
N LEU A 49 -8.53 -5.80 -7.25
CA LEU A 49 -7.87 -4.60 -7.78
C LEU A 49 -7.10 -3.88 -6.68
N ILE A 50 -7.71 -3.67 -5.50
CA ILE A 50 -7.07 -3.03 -4.33
C ILE A 50 -5.84 -3.83 -3.88
N SER A 51 -5.90 -5.16 -3.91
CA SER A 51 -4.75 -5.99 -3.53
C SER A 51 -3.76 -6.26 -4.69
N ASN A 52 -3.99 -5.71 -5.90
CA ASN A 52 -3.09 -5.93 -7.03
C ASN A 52 -1.91 -4.92 -7.00
N PRO A 53 -0.67 -5.40 -6.82
CA PRO A 53 0.48 -4.51 -6.67
C PRO A 53 0.79 -3.70 -7.92
N TYR A 54 0.43 -4.16 -9.12
CA TYR A 54 0.68 -3.41 -10.36
C TYR A 54 -0.38 -2.33 -10.60
N VAL A 55 -1.65 -2.65 -10.32
CA VAL A 55 -2.75 -1.68 -10.41
C VAL A 55 -2.57 -0.59 -9.37
N MET A 56 -2.46 -0.94 -8.09
CA MET A 56 -2.34 0.04 -7.02
C MET A 56 -1.06 0.86 -7.10
N ARG A 57 0.07 0.27 -7.49
CA ARG A 57 1.29 1.06 -7.75
C ARG A 57 1.03 2.10 -8.83
N ALA A 58 0.31 1.75 -9.90
CA ALA A 58 0.03 2.68 -10.98
C ALA A 58 -0.97 3.77 -10.57
N VAL A 59 -1.98 3.44 -9.75
CA VAL A 59 -2.90 4.42 -9.15
C VAL A 59 -2.14 5.40 -8.27
N ILE A 60 -1.34 4.90 -7.32
CA ILE A 60 -0.57 5.71 -6.36
C ILE A 60 0.46 6.61 -7.06
N ARG A 61 1.10 6.11 -8.12
CA ARG A 61 2.10 6.87 -8.90
C ARG A 61 1.52 7.71 -10.01
N ASP A 62 0.19 7.75 -10.13
CA ASP A 62 -0.51 8.45 -11.19
C ASP A 62 -0.03 8.09 -12.61
N THR A 63 0.28 6.81 -12.84
CA THR A 63 0.74 6.31 -14.16
C THR A 63 -0.37 5.60 -14.93
N LYS A 64 -0.19 5.41 -16.24
CA LYS A 64 -1.17 4.74 -17.11
C LYS A 64 -1.34 3.23 -16.86
N GLY A 65 -0.45 2.55 -16.12
CA GLY A 65 -0.62 1.13 -15.78
C GLY A 65 -0.36 0.10 -16.90
N GLY A 66 -0.03 0.52 -18.13
CA GLY A 66 0.33 -0.38 -19.24
C GLY A 66 -0.78 -1.41 -19.52
N LYS A 67 -0.46 -2.71 -19.42
CA LYS A 67 -1.44 -3.81 -19.55
C LYS A 67 -2.60 -3.79 -18.55
N HIS A 68 -2.56 -2.91 -17.55
CA HIS A 68 -3.62 -2.72 -16.56
C HIS A 68 -4.31 -1.36 -16.69
N ALA A 69 -4.16 -0.65 -17.82
CA ALA A 69 -4.67 0.72 -17.98
C ALA A 69 -6.16 0.88 -17.67
N GLU A 70 -7.01 0.00 -18.19
CA GLU A 70 -8.45 0.02 -17.93
C GLU A 70 -8.76 -0.11 -16.44
N LYS A 71 -8.08 -1.03 -15.75
CA LYS A 71 -8.24 -1.26 -14.31
C LYS A 71 -7.77 -0.06 -13.48
N VAL A 72 -6.69 0.59 -13.90
CA VAL A 72 -6.17 1.79 -13.25
C VAL A 72 -7.12 2.97 -13.44
N ALA A 73 -7.64 3.16 -14.66
CA ALA A 73 -8.63 4.20 -14.95
C ALA A 73 -9.89 4.01 -14.11
N TYR A 74 -10.42 2.79 -14.05
CA TYR A 74 -11.56 2.44 -13.19
C TYR A 74 -11.30 2.80 -11.72
N MET A 75 -10.16 2.39 -11.16
CA MET A 75 -9.83 2.68 -9.76
C MET A 75 -9.71 4.18 -9.49
N LYS A 76 -9.08 4.94 -10.40
CA LYS A 76 -8.94 6.39 -10.25
C LYS A 76 -10.30 7.10 -10.26
N GLU A 77 -11.20 6.69 -11.15
CA GLU A 77 -12.52 7.32 -11.26
C GLU A 77 -13.39 6.96 -10.06
N LYS A 78 -13.49 5.67 -9.73
CA LYS A 78 -14.34 5.19 -8.63
C LYS A 78 -13.94 5.76 -7.27
N TYR A 79 -12.66 5.94 -7.01
CA TYR A 79 -12.14 6.40 -5.72
C TYR A 79 -11.69 7.88 -5.73
N LYS A 80 -12.07 8.65 -6.74
CA LYS A 80 -11.65 10.05 -6.91
C LYS A 80 -11.95 10.94 -5.69
N GLY A 81 -13.07 10.70 -5.02
CA GLY A 81 -13.49 11.41 -3.79
C GLY A 81 -13.45 10.56 -2.52
N HIS A 82 -12.73 9.44 -2.51
CA HIS A 82 -12.69 8.54 -1.36
C HIS A 82 -11.52 8.90 -0.44
N ASP A 83 -11.80 9.50 0.71
CA ASP A 83 -10.79 10.06 1.63
C ASP A 83 -9.65 9.08 1.95
N LEU A 84 -9.97 7.87 2.43
CA LEU A 84 -8.96 6.86 2.76
C LEU A 84 -8.09 6.46 1.55
N MET A 85 -8.64 6.47 0.33
CA MET A 85 -7.86 6.16 -0.87
C MET A 85 -6.88 7.29 -1.15
N GLN A 86 -7.32 8.55 -1.02
CA GLN A 86 -6.45 9.70 -1.22
C GLN A 86 -5.31 9.72 -0.20
N ASP A 87 -5.61 9.47 1.08
CA ASP A 87 -4.59 9.35 2.13
C ASP A 87 -3.61 8.21 1.84
N LEU A 88 -4.12 7.06 1.41
CA LEU A 88 -3.29 5.91 1.01
C LEU A 88 -2.39 6.24 -0.19
N ILE A 89 -2.88 7.01 -1.16
CA ILE A 89 -2.11 7.49 -2.31
C ILE A 89 -0.99 8.42 -1.85
N GLU A 90 -1.28 9.40 -1.00
CA GLU A 90 -0.29 10.38 -0.52
C GLU A 90 0.82 9.70 0.30
N VAL A 91 0.47 8.82 1.22
CA VAL A 91 1.46 8.03 1.98
C VAL A 91 2.22 7.07 1.05
N GLY A 92 1.53 6.43 0.11
CA GLY A 92 2.14 5.50 -0.85
C GLY A 92 3.16 6.15 -1.79
N LYS A 93 3.00 7.45 -2.11
CA LYS A 93 3.97 8.23 -2.90
C LYS A 93 5.30 8.40 -2.17
N GLN A 94 5.29 8.49 -0.84
CA GLN A 94 6.48 8.67 -0.01
C GLN A 94 7.32 7.39 0.13
N LEU A 95 6.72 6.22 -0.09
CA LEU A 95 7.44 4.94 -0.06
C LEU A 95 8.35 4.79 -1.30
N LYS A 96 9.41 3.98 -1.20
CA LYS A 96 10.14 3.52 -2.39
C LYS A 96 9.24 2.59 -3.21
N LYS A 97 9.36 2.64 -4.55
CA LYS A 97 8.59 1.79 -5.48
C LYS A 97 8.58 0.31 -5.10
N ASP A 98 9.74 -0.24 -4.74
CA ASP A 98 9.88 -1.66 -4.40
C ASP A 98 9.21 -1.98 -3.06
N ASN A 99 9.39 -1.12 -2.05
CA ASN A 99 8.72 -1.26 -0.75
C ASN A 99 7.20 -1.26 -0.91
N LEU A 100 6.67 -0.34 -1.71
CA LEU A 100 5.24 -0.27 -2.02
C LEU A 100 4.72 -1.59 -2.61
N VAL A 101 5.39 -2.13 -3.63
CA VAL A 101 5.01 -3.39 -4.27
C VAL A 101 5.09 -4.57 -3.31
N MET A 102 6.14 -4.64 -2.48
CA MET A 102 6.31 -5.70 -1.49
C MET A 102 5.23 -5.66 -0.42
N THR A 103 4.91 -4.47 0.11
CA THR A 103 3.87 -4.30 1.13
C THR A 103 2.50 -4.72 0.60
N ILE A 104 2.14 -4.32 -0.63
CA ILE A 104 0.87 -4.74 -1.24
C ILE A 104 0.83 -6.27 -1.44
N ARG A 105 1.94 -6.89 -1.89
CA ARG A 105 2.03 -8.36 -2.02
C ARG A 105 1.87 -9.07 -0.68
N LYS A 106 2.49 -8.55 0.38
CA LYS A 106 2.37 -9.08 1.73
C LYS A 106 0.93 -9.01 2.22
N VAL A 107 0.27 -7.86 2.09
CA VAL A 107 -1.15 -7.69 2.44
C VAL A 107 -2.00 -8.69 1.66
N ARG A 108 -1.84 -8.79 0.34
CA ARG A 108 -2.55 -9.76 -0.49
C ARG A 108 -2.35 -11.21 -0.04
N GLY A 109 -1.15 -11.58 0.37
CA GLY A 109 -0.84 -12.94 0.84
C GLY A 109 -1.47 -13.26 2.20
N ASN A 110 -1.58 -12.25 3.07
CA ASN A 110 -2.13 -12.38 4.42
C ASN A 110 -3.65 -12.29 4.46
N PHE A 111 -4.25 -11.50 3.57
CA PHE A 111 -5.70 -11.38 3.41
C PHE A 111 -6.18 -12.55 2.54
N LYS A 112 -6.49 -13.70 3.15
CA LYS A 112 -7.15 -14.85 2.49
C LYS A 112 -8.64 -14.80 2.72
#